data_AF-A0A7G6Z519-F1
#
_entry.id   AF-A0A7G6Z519-F1
#
_cell.length_a   1.000
_cell.length_b   1.000
_cell.length_c   1.000
_cell.angle_alpha   90.00
_cell.angle_beta   90.00
_cell.angle_gamma   90.00
#
_symmetry.space_group_name_H-M   'P 1'
#
loop_
_entity.id
_entity.type
_entity.pdbx_description
1 polymer ?
#
loop_
_entity_poly.entity_id
_entity_poly.type
_entity_poly.pdbx_seq_one_letter_code
_entity_poly.pdbx_strand_id
1 'polypeptide(L)' 'MTKATAAHTQLTEAEVEHRLQTAEGISAVAGHYLDDAGRDLVRRSIRGDITPEEVADLAYARITAVRD' A
#
# COMPACT_ATOMS: atom_id res chain seq x y z
N MET A 1 0.57 13.46 33.71
CA MET A 1 1.21 12.72 32.59
C MET A 1 0.57 13.19 31.30
N THR A 2 1.21 14.11 30.58
CA THR A 2 0.74 14.61 29.29
C THR A 2 0.95 13.51 28.24
N LYS A 3 -0.15 12.95 27.76
CA LYS A 3 -0.14 12.02 26.62
C LYS A 3 0.34 12.82 25.42
N ALA A 4 1.60 12.63 25.02
CA ALA A 4 2.12 13.21 23.80
C ALA A 4 1.35 12.54 22.64
N THR A 5 0.29 13.20 22.18
CA THR A 5 -0.36 12.85 20.92
C THR A 5 0.68 13.13 19.84
N ALA A 6 1.40 12.09 19.41
CA ALA A 6 2.21 12.16 18.22
C ALA A 6 1.27 12.53 17.08
N ALA A 7 1.30 13.79 16.67
CA ALA A 7 0.72 14.22 15.41
C ALA A 7 1.42 13.37 14.35
N HIS A 8 0.77 12.30 13.91
CA HIS A 8 1.18 11.59 12.70
C HIS A 8 0.88 12.57 11.58
N THR A 9 1.86 13.39 11.23
CA THR A 9 1.79 14.26 10.06
C THR A 9 1.38 13.38 8.88
N GLN A 10 0.23 13.68 8.28
CA GLN A 10 -0.22 12.98 7.09
C GLN A 10 0.87 13.10 6.01
N LEU A 11 1.19 11.99 5.36
CA LEU A 11 2.20 11.98 4.31
C LEU A 11 1.77 12.91 3.18
N THR A 12 2.73 13.66 2.65
CA THR A 12 2.54 14.41 1.41
C THR A 12 2.43 13.45 0.22
N GLU A 13 1.81 13.90 -0.87
CA GLU A 13 1.70 13.09 -2.09
C GLU A 13 3.07 12.68 -2.66
N ALA A 14 4.09 13.52 -2.52
CA ALA A 14 5.45 13.20 -2.93
C ALA A 14 6.06 12.08 -2.08
N GLU A 15 5.83 12.07 -0.77
CA GLU A 15 6.31 10.99 0.11
C GLU A 15 5.57 9.68 -0.13
N VAL A 16 4.26 9.74 -0.39
CA VAL A 16 3.46 8.58 -0.78
C VAL A 16 4.01 8.00 -2.09
N GLU A 17 4.24 8.84 -3.09
CA GLU A 17 4.76 8.40 -4.39
C GLU A 17 6.18 7.81 -4.27
N HIS A 18 7.07 8.43 -3.50
CA HIS A 18 8.41 7.90 -3.26
C HIS A 18 8.37 6.51 -2.60
N ARG A 19 7.49 6.33 -1.60
CA ARG A 19 7.30 5.04 -0.94
C ARG A 19 6.70 4.00 -1.88
N LEU A 20 5.74 4.40 -2.73
CA LEU A 20 5.15 3.53 -3.74
C LEU A 20 6.21 3.05 -4.73
N GLN A 21 7.02 3.96 -5.28
CA GLN A 21 8.14 3.64 -6.17
C GLN A 21 9.15 2.69 -5.50
N THR A 22 9.41 2.87 -4.20
CA THR A 22 10.28 1.96 -3.44
C THR A 22 9.68 0.55 -3.37
N ALA A 23 8.38 0.44 -3.06
CA ALA A 23 7.68 -0.85 -3.02
C ALA A 23 7.67 -1.53 -4.41
N GLU A 24 7.45 -0.75 -5.48
CA GLU A 24 7.52 -1.24 -6.86
C GLU A 24 8.92 -1.73 -7.23
N GLY A 25 9.97 -1.03 -6.81
CA GLY A 25 11.35 -1.46 -7.00
C GLY A 25 11.65 -2.79 -6.32
N ILE A 26 11.20 -2.98 -5.07
CA ILE A 26 11.34 -4.25 -4.35
C ILE A 26 10.57 -5.37 -5.05
N SER A 27 9.33 -5.10 -5.46
CA SER A 27 8.50 -6.06 -6.22
C SER A 27 9.18 -6.46 -7.53
N ALA A 28 9.74 -5.49 -8.26
CA ALA A 28 10.43 -5.73 -9.53
C ALA A 28 11.69 -6.58 -9.35
N VAL A 29 12.45 -6.40 -8.27
CA VAL A 29 13.59 -7.28 -7.92
C VAL A 29 13.12 -8.74 -7.72
N ALA A 30 11.91 -8.93 -7.20
CA ALA A 30 11.28 -10.24 -7.07
C ALA A 30 10.62 -10.77 -8.36
N GLY A 31 10.68 -10.02 -9.47
CA GLY A 31 10.07 -10.39 -10.75
C GLY A 31 8.56 -10.14 -10.84
N HIS A 32 8.01 -9.33 -9.94
CA HIS A 32 6.59 -9.00 -9.90
C HIS A 32 6.36 -7.52 -10.18
N TYR A 33 5.28 -7.21 -10.90
CA TYR A 33 4.85 -5.84 -11.17
C TYR A 33 3.45 -5.62 -10.60
N LEU A 34 3.23 -4.44 -10.02
CA LEU A 34 1.91 -4.02 -9.56
C LEU A 34 1.10 -3.50 -10.75
N ASP A 35 -0.10 -4.02 -10.93
CA ASP A 35 -1.10 -3.40 -11.81
C ASP A 35 -1.72 -2.16 -11.13
N ASP A 36 -2.51 -1.38 -11.86
CA ASP A 36 -3.09 -0.12 -11.34
C ASP A 36 -3.88 -0.33 -10.04
N ALA A 37 -4.61 -1.44 -9.94
CA ALA A 37 -5.38 -1.76 -8.75
C ALA A 37 -4.49 -2.23 -7.59
N GLY A 38 -3.39 -2.95 -7.86
CA GLY A 38 -2.36 -3.28 -6.85
C GLY A 38 -1.64 -2.02 -6.35
N ARG A 39 -1.33 -1.08 -7.26
CA ARG A 39 -0.78 0.23 -6.90
C ARG A 39 -1.71 1.00 -5.98
N ASP A 40 -3.02 1.01 -6.25
CA ASP A 40 -4.00 1.69 -5.40
C ASP A 40 -4.05 1.11 -3.98
N LEU A 41 -4.10 -0.22 -3.84
CA LEU A 41 -4.08 -0.89 -2.54
C LEU A 41 -2.82 -0.54 -1.74
N VAL A 42 -1.65 -0.60 -2.36
CA VAL A 42 -0.38 -0.24 -1.71
C VAL A 42 -0.36 1.24 -1.34
N ARG A 43 -0.89 2.14 -2.18
CA ARG A 43 -0.99 3.58 -1.89
C ARG A 43 -1.86 3.85 -0.66
N ARG A 44 -3.02 3.19 -0.57
CA ARG A 44 -3.93 3.26 0.60
C ARG A 44 -3.24 2.75 1.86
N SER A 45 -2.46 1.67 1.75
CA SER A 45 -1.69 1.16 2.90
C SER A 45 -0.57 2.10 3.35
N ILE A 46 0.16 2.70 2.40
CA ILE A 46 1.19 3.72 2.71
C ILE A 46 0.60 4.91 3.45
N ARG A 47 -0.61 5.34 3.08
CA ARG A 47 -1.36 6.41 3.77
C ARG A 47 -1.90 6.00 5.14
N GLY A 48 -1.94 4.69 5.43
CA GLY A 48 -2.53 4.14 6.64
C GLY A 48 -4.05 3.99 6.59
N ASP A 49 -4.65 4.07 5.39
CA ASP A 49 -6.09 3.90 5.19
C ASP A 49 -6.53 2.44 5.35
N ILE A 50 -5.61 1.50 5.08
CA ILE A 50 -5.78 0.06 5.25
C ILE A 50 -4.48 -0.58 5.75
N THR A 51 -4.58 -1.69 6.46
CA THR A 51 -3.40 -2.44 6.92
C THR A 51 -2.78 -3.29 5.80
N PRO A 52 -1.52 -3.71 5.92
CA PRO A 52 -0.91 -4.65 4.97
C PRO A 52 -1.68 -5.98 4.85
N GLU A 53 -2.30 -6.45 5.95
CA GLU A 53 -3.14 -7.65 5.95
C GLU A 53 -4.39 -7.43 5.08
N GLU A 54 -5.05 -6.28 5.21
CA GLU A 54 -6.20 -5.93 4.36
C GLU A 54 -5.81 -5.80 2.87
N VAL A 55 -4.59 -5.36 2.56
CA VAL A 55 -4.06 -5.38 1.18
C VAL A 55 -4.00 -6.81 0.64
N ALA A 56 -3.46 -7.75 1.42
CA ALA A 56 -3.35 -9.15 1.02
C ALA A 56 -4.73 -9.78 0.79
N ASP A 57 -5.69 -9.55 1.69
CA ASP A 57 -7.06 -10.07 1.58
C ASP A 57 -7.77 -9.53 0.33
N LEU A 58 -7.68 -8.22 0.08
CA LEU A 58 -8.28 -7.59 -1.09
C LEU A 58 -7.62 -8.03 -2.40
N ALA A 59 -6.30 -8.22 -2.41
CA ALA A 59 -5.59 -8.75 -3.57
C ALA A 59 -6.01 -10.20 -3.86
N TYR A 60 -6.13 -11.03 -2.83
CA TYR A 60 -6.58 -12.42 -2.97
C TYR A 60 -8.01 -12.52 -3.50
N ALA A 61 -8.93 -11.72 -2.95
CA ALA A 61 -10.31 -11.65 -3.42
C ALA A 61 -10.40 -11.24 -4.89
N ARG A 62 -9.59 -10.29 -5.35
CA ARG A 62 -9.52 -9.90 -6.78
C ARG A 62 -9.08 -11.06 -7.68
N ILE A 63 -8.03 -11.78 -7.29
CA ILE A 63 -7.49 -12.89 -8.09
C ILE A 63 -8.51 -14.02 -8.20
N THR A 64 -9.24 -14.30 -7.13
CA THR A 64 -10.25 -15.37 -7.10
C THR A 64 -11.52 -14.99 -7.84
N ALA A 65 -11.98 -13.74 -7.78
CA ALA A 65 -13.16 -13.25 -8.51
C ALA A 65 -13.02 -13.28 -10.03
N VAL A 66 -11.80 -13.30 -10.58
CA VAL A 66 -11.54 -13.40 -12.03
C VAL A 66 -11.57 -14.86 -12.53
N ARG A 67 -11.57 -15.84 -11.61
CA ARG A 67 -11.51 -17.28 -11.95
C ARG A 67 -12.89 -17.95 -12.04
N ASP A 68 -13.96 -17.24 -11.67
CA ASP A 68 -15.37 -17.64 -11.83
C ASP A 68 -15.98 -16.99 -13.08
#